data_AF-K2EK85-F1
#
_entry.id   AF-K2EK85-F1
#
_cell.length_a   1.000
_cell.length_b   1.000
_cell.length_c   1.000
_cell.angle_alpha   90.00
_cell.angle_beta   90.00
_cell.angle_gamma   90.00
#
_symmetry.space_group_name_H-M   'P 1'
#
loop_
_entity.id
_entity.type
_entity.pdbx_description
1 polymer ?
#
loop_
_entity_poly.entity_id
_entity_poly.type
_entity_poly.pdbx_seq_one_letter_code
_entity_poly.pdbx_strand_id
1 'polypeptide(L)' 'MFGILGDLTKVVIGVVVETPIAIAADALTLGGSITNKDEAYTATALKGVMKNIEHVTKPE' A
#
# COMPACT_ATOMS: atom_id res chain seq x y z
N MET A 1 -15.84 -6.73 15.24
CA MET A 1 -16.13 -7.43 13.95
C MET A 1 -16.19 -6.49 12.75
N PHE A 2 -16.89 -5.33 12.80
CA PHE A 2 -16.90 -4.37 11.69
C PHE A 2 -15.52 -3.79 11.33
N GLY A 3 -14.62 -3.61 12.30
CA GLY A 3 -13.23 -3.16 12.05
C GLY A 3 -12.43 -4.11 11.17
N ILE A 4 -12.48 -5.41 11.45
CA ILE A 4 -11.77 -6.45 10.69
C ILE A 4 -12.22 -6.50 9.23
N LEU A 5 -13.54 -6.41 8.96
CA LEU A 5 -14.06 -6.37 7.59
C LEU A 5 -13.64 -5.10 6.84
N GLY A 6 -13.62 -3.96 7.53
CA GLY A 6 -13.13 -2.70 6.98
C GLY A 6 -11.64 -2.77 6.62
N ASP A 7 -10.83 -3.34 7.50
CA ASP A 7 -9.39 -3.44 7.29
C ASP A 7 -9.03 -4.49 6.23
N LEU A 8 -9.76 -5.61 6.17
CA LEU A 8 -9.62 -6.58 5.08
C LEU A 8 -9.97 -5.96 3.72
N THR A 9 -11.00 -5.12 3.66
CA THR A 9 -11.38 -4.39 2.44
C THR A 9 -10.27 -3.41 2.02
N LYS A 10 -9.65 -2.69 2.96
CA LYS A 10 -8.50 -1.81 2.68
C LYS A 10 -7.29 -2.59 2.19
N VAL A 11 -7.02 -3.79 2.72
CA VAL A 11 -5.95 -4.68 2.21
C VAL A 11 -6.21 -5.04 0.75
N VAL A 12 -7.43 -5.47 0.41
CA VAL A 12 -7.79 -5.82 -0.97
C VAL A 12 -7.64 -4.61 -1.89
N ILE A 13 -8.14 -3.43 -1.50
CA ILE A 13 -8.00 -2.21 -2.30
C ILE A 13 -6.53 -1.82 -2.47
N GLY A 14 -5.72 -1.86 -1.41
CA GLY A 14 -4.30 -1.51 -1.48
C GLY A 14 -3.49 -2.46 -2.39
N VAL A 15 -3.81 -3.76 -2.38
CA VAL A 15 -3.15 -4.74 -3.25
C VAL A 15 -3.62 -4.62 -4.70
N VAL A 16 -4.92 -4.50 -4.95
CA VAL A 16 -5.49 -4.60 -6.30
C VAL A 16 -5.49 -3.27 -7.05
N VAL A 17 -5.59 -2.14 -6.34
CA VAL A 17 -5.70 -0.81 -6.95
C VAL A 17 -4.44 0.01 -6.72
N GLU A 18 -4.01 0.17 -5.46
CA GLU A 18 -2.91 1.09 -5.16
C GLU A 18 -1.55 0.54 -5.61
N THR A 19 -1.32 -0.77 -5.47
CA THR A 19 -0.04 -1.39 -5.85
C THR A 19 0.25 -1.28 -7.35
N PRO A 20 -0.67 -1.60 -8.28
CA PRO A 20 -0.42 -1.40 -9.71
C PRO A 20 -0.21 0.07 -10.10
N ILE A 21 -0.98 1.00 -9.51
CA ILE A 21 -0.80 2.44 -9.74
C ILE A 21 0.59 2.88 -9.28
N ALA A 22 1.04 2.39 -8.13
CA ALA A 22 2.34 2.70 -7.57
C ALA A 22 3.50 2.15 -8.42
N ILE A 23 3.36 0.94 -8.97
CA ILE A 23 4.33 0.37 -9.91
C ILE A 23 4.43 1.22 -11.18
N ALA A 24 3.29 1.66 -11.73
CA ALA A 24 3.27 2.55 -12.90
C ALA A 24 3.92 3.90 -12.57
N ALA A 25 3.65 4.47 -11.40
CA ALA A 25 4.28 5.68 -10.93
C ALA A 25 5.81 5.51 -10.79
N ASP A 26 6.27 4.38 -10.25
CA ASP A 26 7.71 4.08 -10.15
C ASP A 26 8.35 3.90 -11.53
N ALA A 27 7.67 3.29 -12.50
CA ALA A 27 8.18 3.18 -13.86
C ALA A 27 8.34 4.56 -14.53
N LEU A 28 7.40 5.48 -14.30
CA LEU A 28 7.43 6.83 -14.86
C LEU A 28 8.40 7.77 -14.13
N THR A 29 8.62 7.56 -12.84
CA THR A 29 9.43 8.44 -11.98
C THR A 29 10.81 7.86 -11.65
N LEU A 30 11.18 6.73 -12.27
CA LEU A 30 12.38 5.95 -11.96
C LEU A 30 12.50 5.65 -10.45
N GLY A 31 11.43 5.09 -9.89
CA GLY A 31 11.35 4.71 -8.47
C GLY A 31 11.34 5.89 -7.51
N GLY A 32 10.83 7.05 -7.93
CA GLY A 32 10.78 8.28 -7.12
C GLY A 32 12.03 9.18 -7.22
N SER A 33 13.07 8.76 -7.95
CA SER A 33 14.31 9.54 -8.12
C SER A 33 14.10 10.85 -8.91
N ILE A 34 13.11 10.88 -9.82
CA ILE A 34 12.75 12.09 -10.57
C ILE A 34 11.90 13.06 -9.73
N THR A 35 11.18 12.56 -8.71
CA THR A 35 10.22 13.34 -7.94
C THR A 35 10.70 13.72 -6.54
N ASN A 36 12.00 13.52 -6.22
CA ASN A 36 12.60 13.78 -4.90
C ASN A 36 11.84 13.10 -3.76
N LYS A 37 11.37 11.87 -3.98
CA LYS A 37 10.82 11.05 -2.89
C LYS A 37 11.91 10.25 -2.20
N ASP A 38 11.79 10.14 -0.88
CA ASP A 38 12.70 9.32 -0.05
C ASP A 38 12.56 7.81 -0.33
N GLU A 39 11.42 7.38 -0.88
CA GLU A 39 11.17 5.99 -1.24
C GLU A 39 10.23 5.84 -2.43
N ALA A 40 10.34 4.70 -3.12
CA ALA A 40 9.50 4.32 -4.25
C ALA A 40 8.01 4.30 -3.84
N TYR A 41 7.13 4.71 -4.75
CA TYR A 41 5.68 4.73 -4.52
C TYR A 41 5.16 3.33 -4.18
N THR A 42 5.73 2.27 -4.78
CA THR A 42 5.38 0.87 -4.49
C THR A 42 5.73 0.51 -3.05
N ALA A 43 6.87 1.00 -2.53
CA ALA A 43 7.28 0.72 -1.15
C ALA A 43 6.30 1.34 -0.15
N THR A 44 5.86 2.58 -0.38
CA THR A 44 4.84 3.24 0.47
C THR A 44 3.50 2.50 0.42
N ALA A 45 3.04 2.09 -0.77
CA ALA A 45 1.78 1.36 -0.94
C ALA A 45 1.81 0.02 -0.19
N LEU A 46 2.89 -0.75 -0.35
CA LEU A 46 3.05 -2.04 0.34
C LEU A 46 3.14 -1.88 1.86
N LYS A 47 3.76 -0.82 2.38
CA LYS A 47 3.73 -0.51 3.83
C LYS A 47 2.31 -0.28 4.33
N GLY A 48 1.48 0.42 3.55
CA GLY A 48 0.07 0.63 3.86
C GLY A 48 -0.72 -0.68 3.94
N VAL A 49 -0.53 -1.57 2.95
CA VAL A 49 -1.13 -2.91 2.95
C VAL A 49 -0.69 -3.71 4.18
N MET A 50 0.62 -3.73 4.47
CA MET A 50 1.16 -4.54 5.57
C MET A 50 0.64 -4.08 6.93
N LYS A 51 0.49 -2.77 7.14
CA LYS A 51 -0.09 -2.21 8.37
C LYS A 51 -1.56 -2.63 8.56
N ASN A 52 -2.34 -2.65 7.48
CA ASN A 52 -3.72 -3.12 7.53
C ASN A 52 -3.79 -4.64 7.79
N ILE A 53 -2.87 -5.44 7.23
CA ILE A 53 -2.76 -6.88 7.53
C ILE A 53 -2.40 -7.12 8.99
N GLU A 54 -1.45 -6.36 9.54
CA GLU A 54 -1.05 -6.49 10.95
C GLU A 54 -2.23 -6.20 11.89
N HIS A 55 -3.04 -5.17 11.59
CA HIS A 55 -4.23 -4.83 12.36
C HIS A 55 -5.32 -5.92 12.31
N VAL A 56 -5.45 -6.61 11.17
CA VAL A 56 -6.38 -7.74 11.01
C VAL A 56 -5.90 -8.99 11.76
N THR A 57 -4.59 -9.23 11.82
CA THR A 57 -3.99 -10.44 12.42
C THR A 57 -3.69 -10.32 13.91
N LYS A 58 -3.52 -9.09 14.42
CA LYS A 58 -3.45 -8.74 15.83
C LYS A 58 -4.55 -7.74 16.18
N PRO A 59 -5.81 -8.19 16.25
CA PRO A 59 -6.90 -7.34 16.72
C PRO A 59 -6.75 -7.18 18.23
N GLU A 60 -6.13 -6.08 18.67
CA GLU A 60 -6.17 -5.63 20.06
C GLU A 60 -7.58 -5.10 20.42
#